data_AF-A0A2D9FSA7-F1
#
_entry.id   AF-A0A2D9FSA7-F1
#
_cell.length_a   1.000
_cell.length_b   1.000
_cell.length_c   1.000
_cell.angle_alpha   90.00
_cell.angle_beta   90.00
_cell.angle_gamma   90.00
#
_symmetry.space_group_name_H-M   'P 1'
#
loop_
_entity.id
_entity.type
_entity.pdbx_description
1 polymer ?
#
loop_
_entity_poly.entity_id
_entity_poly.type
_entity_poly.pdbx_seq_one_letter_code
_entity_poly.pdbx_strand_id
1 'polypeptide(L)'
;MGKSEWLKVVLFFGILISLMGACNESQELQPNVDIQELDVKIPAKISTFSQLDTLYYSFLGLNSLPTQDGGFILPLWGPPTLVKTNAEGSVILARTQEGRGPGELLDVGIPSLGKNEVYVFDQNQDKIVIYDANSLSLINEFLAEAYPEYKISRVYPSFEAGSVLLELSNAQLEIAKMQEKLLIKFDIENKEYGESIPIKGEAYAPLGELINGRSGTAMKVPFSDKQLITPAPERGSLLLFDTRTNLIAEINANFDTLNTIRVDLPTESVSAAEKDSIKNEVESFQSADWSNMEPYIPDEKAVANNMLFNNDKIWLKSNNRGKGDIWYVLNMQGVVTDVIQLPANTFLAHVSDDHLGVRMDQVTFALYENPLP
;
A
#
# COMPACT_ATOMS: atom_id res chain seq x y z
N MET A 1 36.19 26.38 15.40
CA MET A 1 34.77 26.55 15.80
C MET A 1 34.67 27.65 16.83
N GLY A 2 33.93 28.72 16.51
CA GLY A 2 33.83 29.90 17.37
C GLY A 2 32.92 29.67 18.56
N LYS A 3 33.18 30.37 19.69
CA LYS A 3 32.35 30.34 20.90
C LYS A 3 30.85 30.63 20.66
N SER A 4 30.51 31.24 19.51
CA SER A 4 29.14 31.49 19.06
C SER A 4 28.39 30.24 18.59
N GLU A 5 29.08 29.21 18.12
CA GLU A 5 28.46 27.96 17.64
C GLU A 5 28.14 27.04 18.83
N TRP A 6 28.95 27.06 19.88
CA TRP A 6 28.71 26.32 21.13
C TRP A 6 27.46 26.81 21.87
N LEU A 7 27.16 28.12 21.83
CA LEU A 7 25.99 28.67 22.50
C LEU A 7 24.67 28.27 21.82
N LYS A 8 24.69 28.06 20.49
CA LYS A 8 23.53 27.61 19.71
C LYS A 8 23.23 26.13 19.95
N VAL A 9 24.26 25.29 20.05
CA VAL A 9 24.10 23.85 20.36
C VAL A 9 23.56 23.64 21.78
N VAL A 10 23.97 24.45 22.75
CA VAL A 10 23.47 24.37 24.14
C VAL A 10 22.03 24.90 24.26
N LEU A 11 21.65 25.92 23.49
CA LEU A 11 20.24 26.38 23.47
C LEU A 11 19.29 25.38 22.77
N PHE A 12 19.76 24.67 21.73
CA PHE A 12 18.95 23.66 21.04
C PHE A 12 18.72 22.40 21.90
N PHE A 13 19.72 21.98 22.69
CA PHE A 13 19.58 20.87 23.63
C PHE A 13 18.77 21.22 24.90
N GLY A 14 18.80 22.48 25.36
CA GLY A 14 18.03 22.93 26.53
C GLY A 14 16.52 23.03 26.29
N ILE A 15 16.11 23.36 25.06
CA ILE A 15 14.69 23.46 24.68
C ILE A 15 14.09 22.07 24.42
N LEU A 16 14.90 21.09 23.97
CA LEU A 16 14.44 19.71 23.77
C LEU A 16 14.15 18.97 25.09
N ILE A 17 14.87 19.30 26.17
CA ILE A 17 14.67 18.69 27.50
C ILE A 17 13.49 19.33 28.25
N SER A 18 13.13 20.58 27.93
CA SER A 18 12.05 21.31 28.60
C SER A 18 10.65 21.00 28.06
N LEU A 19 10.54 20.38 26.87
CA LEU A 19 9.27 19.91 26.29
C LEU A 19 8.90 18.48 26.69
N MET A 20 9.77 17.75 27.40
CA MET A 20 9.46 16.42 27.95
C MET A 20 8.78 16.46 29.33
N GLY A 21 8.54 17.65 29.89
CA GLY A 21 7.98 17.84 31.24
C GLY A 21 6.50 18.23 31.31
N ALA A 22 5.80 18.40 30.19
CA ALA A 22 4.42 18.91 30.16
C ALA A 22 3.53 18.19 29.14
N CYS A 23 3.40 16.88 29.30
CA CYS A 23 2.19 16.08 29.07
C CYS A 23 2.54 14.63 29.39
N ASN A 24 2.77 14.36 30.68
CA ASN A 24 2.73 13.01 31.20
C ASN A 24 1.25 12.64 31.41
N GLU A 25 0.49 12.63 30.31
CA GLU A 25 -0.74 11.87 30.25
C GLU A 25 -0.26 10.44 30.10
N SER A 26 -0.33 9.68 31.18
CA SER A 26 -0.13 8.24 31.15
C SER A 26 -0.99 7.70 30.02
N GLN A 27 -0.39 7.31 28.90
CA GLN A 27 -1.10 6.50 27.91
C GLN A 27 -1.60 5.28 28.67
N GLU A 28 -2.89 5.26 28.99
CA GLU A 28 -3.54 4.10 29.56
C GLU A 28 -3.19 2.94 28.62
N LEU A 29 -2.55 1.92 29.20
CA LEU A 29 -2.35 0.64 28.54
C LEU A 29 -3.73 0.21 28.05
N GLN A 30 -3.95 0.30 26.74
CA GLN A 30 -5.18 -0.16 26.14
C GLN A 30 -5.39 -1.62 26.55
N PRO A 31 -6.65 -2.04 26.80
CA PRO A 31 -6.92 -3.41 27.20
C PRO A 31 -6.29 -4.34 26.17
N ASN A 32 -5.34 -5.17 26.63
CA ASN A 32 -4.72 -6.18 25.82
C ASN A 32 -5.78 -7.23 25.51
N VAL A 33 -6.40 -7.12 24.33
CA VAL A 33 -7.32 -8.15 23.83
C VAL A 33 -6.47 -9.35 23.48
N ASP A 34 -6.73 -10.49 24.11
CA ASP A 34 -6.10 -11.73 23.67
C ASP A 34 -6.68 -12.10 22.30
N ILE A 35 -5.91 -11.82 21.25
CA ILE A 35 -6.28 -12.09 19.87
C ILE A 35 -6.61 -13.58 19.66
N GLN A 36 -6.06 -14.47 20.50
CA GLN A 36 -6.37 -15.91 20.44
C GLN A 36 -7.78 -16.25 20.90
N GLU A 37 -8.43 -15.37 21.67
CA GLU A 37 -9.81 -15.53 22.12
C GLU A 37 -10.85 -14.98 21.13
N LEU A 38 -10.42 -14.25 20.10
CA LEU A 38 -11.32 -13.72 19.08
C LEU A 38 -11.77 -14.80 18.10
N ASP A 39 -13.07 -14.87 17.86
CA ASP A 39 -13.65 -15.76 16.85
C ASP A 39 -13.17 -15.38 15.44
N VAL A 40 -12.65 -16.36 14.71
CA VAL A 40 -12.26 -16.19 13.32
C VAL A 40 -13.50 -16.22 12.42
N LYS A 41 -13.77 -15.10 11.75
CA LYS A 41 -14.86 -14.97 10.79
C LYS A 41 -14.39 -15.39 9.40
N ILE A 42 -15.14 -16.27 8.76
CA ILE A 42 -14.91 -16.72 7.38
C ILE A 42 -16.04 -16.16 6.50
N PRO A 43 -15.77 -15.12 5.70
CA PRO A 43 -16.75 -14.54 4.80
C PRO A 43 -17.36 -15.55 3.83
N ALA A 44 -18.68 -15.48 3.61
CA ALA A 44 -19.32 -16.27 2.58
C ALA A 44 -19.02 -15.67 1.20
N LYS A 45 -18.79 -16.54 0.21
CA LYS A 45 -18.57 -16.10 -1.16
C LYS A 45 -19.90 -15.75 -1.82
N ILE A 46 -20.03 -14.53 -2.33
CA ILE A 46 -21.22 -14.04 -3.06
C ILE A 46 -21.13 -14.49 -4.51
N SER A 47 -20.04 -14.11 -5.19
CA SER A 47 -19.89 -14.31 -6.63
C SER A 47 -18.41 -14.51 -7.01
N THR A 48 -18.20 -15.02 -8.22
CA THR A 48 -16.88 -15.16 -8.82
C THR A 48 -17.02 -14.90 -10.31
N PHE A 49 -16.08 -14.13 -10.86
CA PHE A 49 -16.12 -13.72 -12.24
C PHE A 49 -14.71 -13.67 -12.84
N SER A 50 -14.61 -14.11 -14.09
CA SER A 50 -13.41 -14.04 -14.94
C SER A 50 -13.63 -13.15 -16.16
N GLN A 51 -14.80 -12.52 -16.24
CA GLN A 51 -15.23 -11.60 -17.28
C GLN A 51 -16.33 -10.68 -16.73
N LEU A 52 -16.50 -9.52 -17.34
CA LEU A 52 -17.65 -8.63 -17.16
C LEU A 52 -18.27 -8.35 -18.51
N ASP A 53 -19.55 -8.71 -18.68
CA ASP A 53 -20.22 -8.65 -19.97
C ASP A 53 -19.36 -9.36 -21.06
N THR A 54 -18.83 -8.62 -22.03
CA THR A 54 -17.99 -9.11 -23.12
C THR A 54 -16.48 -8.98 -22.86
N LEU A 55 -16.09 -8.37 -21.74
CA LEU A 55 -14.70 -8.09 -21.38
C LEU A 55 -14.12 -9.22 -20.54
N TYR A 56 -13.23 -10.01 -21.13
CA TYR A 56 -12.47 -11.06 -20.44
C TYR A 56 -11.26 -10.47 -19.75
N TYR A 57 -10.97 -10.95 -18.54
CA TYR A 57 -9.76 -10.55 -17.82
C TYR A 57 -8.57 -11.32 -18.36
N SER A 58 -7.58 -10.60 -18.90
CA SER A 58 -6.27 -11.22 -19.19
C SER A 58 -5.30 -11.08 -18.04
N PHE A 59 -5.37 -9.94 -17.32
CA PHE A 59 -4.58 -9.69 -16.13
C PHE A 59 -5.26 -8.63 -15.27
N LEU A 60 -5.66 -9.01 -14.05
CA LEU A 60 -6.20 -8.13 -13.04
C LEU A 60 -5.09 -7.30 -12.40
N GLY A 61 -5.33 -6.00 -12.21
CA GLY A 61 -4.47 -5.16 -11.37
C GLY A 61 -4.50 -5.59 -9.91
N LEU A 62 -3.69 -4.94 -9.08
CA LEU A 62 -3.61 -5.28 -7.64
C LEU A 62 -4.81 -4.74 -6.88
N ASN A 63 -5.12 -3.44 -6.99
CA ASN A 63 -6.16 -2.79 -6.19
C ASN A 63 -7.42 -2.51 -7.02
N SER A 64 -8.49 -3.24 -6.76
CA SER A 64 -9.84 -2.73 -7.03
C SER A 64 -10.17 -1.61 -6.05
N LEU A 65 -11.06 -0.69 -6.40
CA LEU A 65 -11.45 0.43 -5.53
C LEU A 65 -12.95 0.35 -5.25
N PRO A 66 -13.39 0.38 -3.98
CA PRO A 66 -14.81 0.41 -3.65
C PRO A 66 -15.40 1.78 -4.03
N THR A 67 -16.70 1.84 -4.29
CA THR A 67 -17.39 3.10 -4.59
C THR A 67 -18.63 3.26 -3.72
N GLN A 68 -19.05 4.51 -3.48
CA GLN A 68 -20.13 4.84 -2.54
C GLN A 68 -21.49 4.24 -2.93
N ASP A 69 -21.69 3.89 -4.19
CA ASP A 69 -22.89 3.23 -4.71
C ASP A 69 -22.89 1.69 -4.50
N GLY A 70 -21.97 1.17 -3.70
CA GLY A 70 -21.78 -0.27 -3.43
C GLY A 70 -21.02 -1.01 -4.55
N GLY A 71 -20.78 -0.36 -5.69
CA GLY A 71 -19.98 -0.92 -6.77
C GLY A 71 -18.48 -0.92 -6.49
N PHE A 72 -17.70 -1.21 -7.53
CA PHE A 72 -16.25 -1.11 -7.46
C PHE A 72 -15.65 -0.77 -8.82
N ILE A 73 -14.40 -0.32 -8.81
CA ILE A 73 -13.58 -0.07 -9.98
C ILE A 73 -12.51 -1.13 -10.04
N LEU A 74 -12.42 -1.83 -11.16
CA LEU A 74 -11.46 -2.88 -11.40
C LEU A 74 -10.39 -2.40 -12.39
N PRO A 75 -9.11 -2.31 -11.99
CA PRO A 75 -8.03 -2.11 -12.93
C PRO A 75 -7.73 -3.41 -13.69
N LEU A 76 -7.62 -3.31 -15.00
CA LEU A 76 -7.19 -4.38 -15.89
C LEU A 76 -5.90 -3.95 -16.58
N TRP A 77 -4.89 -4.82 -16.67
CA TRP A 77 -3.65 -4.56 -17.42
C TRP A 77 -3.73 -4.99 -18.88
N GLY A 78 -4.70 -5.83 -19.27
CA GLY A 78 -4.90 -6.23 -20.65
C GLY A 78 -6.39 -6.39 -21.01
N PRO A 79 -6.97 -5.45 -21.78
CA PRO A 79 -6.40 -4.14 -22.14
C PRO A 79 -6.20 -3.24 -20.89
N PRO A 80 -5.25 -2.28 -20.90
CA PRO A 80 -5.06 -1.32 -19.81
C PRO A 80 -6.28 -0.40 -19.68
N THR A 81 -7.18 -0.71 -18.74
CA THR A 81 -8.42 0.05 -18.51
C THR A 81 -8.88 -0.02 -17.06
N LEU A 82 -9.55 1.02 -16.59
CA LEU A 82 -10.35 0.99 -15.38
C LEU A 82 -11.79 0.67 -15.76
N VAL A 83 -12.41 -0.28 -15.06
CA VAL A 83 -13.81 -0.69 -15.29
C VAL A 83 -14.62 -0.45 -14.03
N LYS A 84 -15.62 0.43 -14.09
CA LYS A 84 -16.58 0.64 -13.01
C LYS A 84 -17.74 -0.34 -13.16
N THR A 85 -18.11 -1.01 -12.06
CA THR A 85 -19.24 -1.94 -12.01
C THR A 85 -20.35 -1.45 -11.08
N ASN A 86 -21.50 -2.12 -11.15
CA ASN A 86 -22.51 -2.14 -10.09
C ASN A 86 -22.06 -3.00 -8.89
N ALA A 87 -22.85 -2.99 -7.82
CA ALA A 87 -22.58 -3.70 -6.56
C ALA A 87 -22.44 -5.22 -6.74
N GLU A 88 -23.22 -5.81 -7.64
CA GLU A 88 -23.16 -7.25 -7.90
C GLU A 88 -21.95 -7.66 -8.76
N GLY A 89 -21.20 -6.69 -9.30
CA GLY A 89 -20.10 -6.96 -10.22
C GLY A 89 -20.56 -7.63 -11.51
N SER A 90 -21.77 -7.31 -12.00
CA SER A 90 -22.39 -7.96 -13.16
C SER A 90 -22.52 -7.06 -14.39
N VAL A 91 -22.49 -5.74 -14.21
CA VAL A 91 -22.70 -4.75 -15.27
C VAL A 91 -21.55 -3.75 -15.26
N ILE A 92 -21.04 -3.44 -16.46
CA ILE A 92 -20.10 -2.33 -16.67
C ILE A 92 -20.90 -1.03 -16.75
N LEU A 93 -20.66 -0.12 -15.79
CA LEU A 93 -21.31 1.20 -15.75
C LEU A 93 -20.48 2.26 -16.49
N ALA A 94 -19.15 2.16 -16.40
CA ALA A 94 -18.21 3.03 -17.09
C ALA A 94 -16.88 2.31 -17.32
N ARG A 95 -16.10 2.78 -18.29
CA ARG A 95 -14.72 2.32 -18.49
C ARG A 95 -13.85 3.42 -19.11
N THR A 96 -12.56 3.43 -18.77
CA THR A 96 -11.57 4.24 -19.49
C THR A 96 -11.19 3.56 -20.81
N GLN A 97 -10.53 4.29 -21.70
CA GLN A 97 -10.07 3.76 -22.98
C GLN A 97 -8.56 3.52 -22.96
N GLU A 98 -8.12 2.48 -23.66
CA GLU A 98 -6.71 2.28 -23.95
C GLU A 98 -6.25 3.29 -25.02
N GLY A 99 -5.12 3.95 -24.80
CA GLY A 99 -4.53 4.86 -25.79
C GLY A 99 -3.71 5.99 -25.19
N ARG A 100 -3.43 7.01 -26.02
CA ARG A 100 -2.53 8.13 -25.71
C ARG A 100 -3.22 9.49 -25.63
N GLY A 101 -4.51 9.55 -25.93
CA GLY A 101 -5.33 10.76 -25.84
C GLY A 101 -5.64 11.16 -24.39
N PRO A 102 -6.38 12.28 -24.22
CA PRO A 102 -6.77 12.76 -22.91
C PRO A 102 -7.59 11.73 -22.14
N GLY A 103 -7.13 11.36 -20.95
CA GLY A 103 -7.79 10.35 -20.12
C GLY A 103 -7.74 8.91 -20.67
N GLU A 104 -6.91 8.65 -21.68
CA GLU A 104 -6.62 7.29 -22.16
C GLU A 104 -5.38 6.72 -21.43
N LEU A 105 -5.33 5.41 -21.21
CA LEU A 105 -4.27 4.74 -20.45
C LEU A 105 -3.52 3.72 -21.31
N LEU A 106 -2.21 3.59 -21.09
CA LEU A 106 -1.37 2.49 -21.56
C LEU A 106 -0.85 1.63 -20.41
N ASP A 107 -1.00 2.10 -19.18
CA ASP A 107 -0.78 1.37 -17.94
C ASP A 107 -1.73 1.92 -16.87
N VAL A 108 -2.45 1.04 -16.18
CA VAL A 108 -3.34 1.43 -15.06
C VAL A 108 -2.60 1.48 -13.72
N GLY A 109 -1.35 1.00 -13.67
CA GLY A 109 -0.51 1.06 -12.48
C GLY A 109 -1.18 0.44 -11.23
N ILE A 110 -0.99 1.10 -10.09
CA ILE A 110 -1.69 0.80 -8.83
C ILE A 110 -2.56 2.01 -8.48
N PRO A 111 -3.86 1.99 -8.81
CA PRO A 111 -4.71 3.16 -8.60
C PRO A 111 -4.95 3.39 -7.10
N SER A 112 -5.30 4.63 -6.76
CA SER A 112 -5.64 5.05 -5.40
C SER A 112 -6.97 5.80 -5.41
N LEU A 113 -7.78 5.58 -4.37
CA LEU A 113 -9.09 6.22 -4.21
C LEU A 113 -8.97 7.46 -3.32
N GLY A 114 -9.46 8.60 -3.81
CA GLY A 114 -9.78 9.79 -3.03
C GLY A 114 -11.25 9.81 -2.63
N LYS A 115 -11.80 10.97 -2.23
CA LYS A 115 -13.21 11.04 -1.78
C LYS A 115 -14.21 10.63 -2.86
N ASN A 116 -14.05 11.16 -4.08
CA ASN A 116 -14.87 10.87 -5.25
C ASN A 116 -14.00 10.77 -6.52
N GLU A 117 -12.72 10.46 -6.35
CA GLU A 117 -11.72 10.59 -7.39
C GLU A 117 -10.83 9.36 -7.43
N VAL A 118 -10.37 8.98 -8.63
CA VAL A 118 -9.43 7.89 -8.83
C VAL A 118 -8.16 8.45 -9.40
N TYR A 119 -7.04 8.16 -8.74
CA TYR A 119 -5.72 8.63 -9.10
C TYR A 119 -4.95 7.48 -9.73
N VAL A 120 -4.43 7.70 -10.94
CA VAL A 120 -3.64 6.74 -11.71
C VAL A 120 -2.33 7.39 -12.12
N PHE A 121 -1.24 6.63 -11.98
CA PHE A 121 0.02 6.96 -12.64
C PHE A 121 0.25 5.97 -13.79
N ASP A 122 0.17 6.45 -15.02
CA ASP A 122 0.43 5.68 -16.22
C ASP A 122 1.94 5.72 -16.51
N GLN A 123 2.63 4.63 -16.13
CA GLN A 123 4.09 4.54 -16.24
C GLN A 123 4.58 4.52 -17.69
N ASN A 124 3.74 4.05 -18.63
CA ASN A 124 4.08 3.97 -20.05
C ASN A 124 3.98 5.33 -20.76
N GLN A 125 3.29 6.29 -20.15
CA GLN A 125 3.12 7.65 -20.65
C GLN A 125 3.73 8.72 -19.74
N ASP A 126 4.24 8.33 -18.57
CA ASP A 126 4.77 9.22 -17.52
C ASP A 126 3.77 10.31 -17.10
N LYS A 127 2.48 9.97 -17.09
CA LYS A 127 1.39 10.91 -16.79
C LYS A 127 0.58 10.49 -15.58
N ILE A 128 0.13 11.49 -14.83
CA ILE A 128 -0.82 11.33 -13.74
C ILE A 128 -2.20 11.69 -14.29
N VAL A 129 -3.18 10.83 -14.04
CA VAL A 129 -4.56 11.01 -14.47
C VAL A 129 -5.50 10.90 -13.28
N ILE A 130 -6.42 11.85 -13.17
CA ILE A 130 -7.45 11.93 -12.13
C ILE A 130 -8.80 11.78 -12.82
N TYR A 131 -9.58 10.79 -12.39
CA TYR A 131 -10.93 10.53 -12.88
C TYR A 131 -11.96 10.74 -11.78
N ASP A 132 -13.19 11.08 -12.17
CA ASP A 132 -14.36 10.96 -11.30
C ASP A 132 -14.62 9.48 -11.01
N ALA A 133 -14.76 9.10 -9.74
CA ALA A 133 -14.89 7.70 -9.34
C ALA A 133 -16.24 7.07 -9.75
N ASN A 134 -17.28 7.88 -9.98
CA ASN A 134 -18.61 7.36 -10.33
C ASN A 134 -18.74 7.09 -11.83
N SER A 135 -18.19 7.98 -12.66
CA SER A 135 -18.36 7.98 -14.11
C SER A 135 -17.09 7.62 -14.89
N LEU A 136 -15.94 7.57 -14.24
CA LEU A 136 -14.62 7.48 -14.86
C LEU A 136 -14.36 8.57 -15.91
N SER A 137 -15.05 9.72 -15.83
CA SER A 137 -14.76 10.87 -16.66
C SER A 137 -13.46 11.54 -16.21
N LEU A 138 -12.64 12.00 -17.17
CA LEU A 138 -11.43 12.75 -16.90
C LEU A 138 -11.74 14.03 -16.10
N ILE A 139 -11.11 14.19 -14.94
CA ILE A 139 -11.10 15.44 -14.16
C ILE A 139 -9.86 16.26 -14.52
N ASN A 140 -8.69 15.62 -14.50
CA ASN A 140 -7.41 16.28 -14.78
C ASN A 140 -6.37 15.27 -15.29
N GLU A 141 -5.43 15.73 -16.12
CA GLU A 141 -4.22 14.98 -16.47
C GLU A 141 -3.02 15.93 -16.56
N PHE A 142 -1.87 15.46 -16.09
CA PHE A 142 -0.64 16.26 -16.12
C PHE A 142 0.59 15.37 -16.09
N LEU A 143 1.72 15.95 -16.49
CA LEU A 143 3.06 15.38 -16.31
C LEU A 143 3.68 16.07 -15.10
N ALA A 144 4.30 15.29 -14.21
CA ALA A 144 5.18 15.84 -13.19
C ALA A 144 6.59 15.98 -13.77
N GLU A 145 7.31 17.05 -13.41
CA GLU A 145 8.70 17.21 -13.85
C GLU A 145 9.58 16.09 -13.28
N ALA A 146 10.69 15.76 -13.92
CA ALA A 146 11.57 14.72 -13.39
C ALA A 146 12.16 15.14 -12.03
N TYR A 147 11.96 14.33 -10.99
CA TYR A 147 12.64 14.50 -9.71
C TYR A 147 14.03 13.84 -9.75
N PRO A 148 15.13 14.56 -9.46
CA PRO A 148 16.49 14.03 -9.67
C PRO A 148 16.70 12.68 -8.98
N GLU A 149 17.12 11.67 -9.74
CA GLU A 149 17.43 10.31 -9.26
C GLU A 149 16.22 9.46 -8.83
N TYR A 150 14.99 9.96 -8.94
CA TYR A 150 13.77 9.22 -8.60
C TYR A 150 12.83 9.07 -9.78
N LYS A 151 11.96 8.05 -9.70
CA LYS A 151 10.82 7.84 -10.60
C LYS A 151 9.54 7.76 -9.79
N ILE A 152 8.47 8.30 -10.33
CA ILE A 152 7.14 8.10 -9.75
C ILE A 152 6.79 6.62 -9.88
N SER A 153 6.25 6.08 -8.80
CA SER A 153 5.82 4.68 -8.71
C SER A 153 4.33 4.59 -8.40
N ARG A 154 3.78 5.58 -7.68
CA ARG A 154 2.36 5.66 -7.34
C ARG A 154 1.96 7.10 -7.07
N VAL A 155 0.66 7.37 -7.22
CA VAL A 155 0.02 8.63 -6.85
C VAL A 155 -1.07 8.35 -5.80
N TYR A 156 -1.19 9.25 -4.84
CA TYR A 156 -2.20 9.25 -3.79
C TYR A 156 -2.93 10.59 -3.77
N PRO A 157 -4.20 10.61 -3.33
CA PRO A 157 -4.88 11.86 -2.99
C PRO A 157 -4.11 12.59 -1.90
N SER A 158 -3.97 13.91 -2.05
CA SER A 158 -3.52 14.79 -0.97
C SER A 158 -4.67 15.21 -0.04
N PHE A 159 -5.92 15.12 -0.54
CA PHE A 159 -7.13 15.70 0.05
C PHE A 159 -7.12 17.23 0.18
N GLU A 160 -6.15 17.90 -0.43
CA GLU A 160 -6.09 19.34 -0.64
C GLU A 160 -6.27 19.65 -2.13
N ALA A 161 -7.16 20.59 -2.44
CA ALA A 161 -7.40 20.99 -3.82
C ALA A 161 -6.10 21.48 -4.49
N GLY A 162 -5.89 21.06 -5.74
CA GLY A 162 -4.74 21.49 -6.54
C GLY A 162 -3.41 20.79 -6.21
N SER A 163 -3.39 19.75 -5.37
CA SER A 163 -2.17 19.00 -5.09
C SER A 163 -2.40 17.49 -5.06
N VAL A 164 -1.32 16.71 -5.23
CA VAL A 164 -1.30 15.25 -5.03
C VAL A 164 -0.12 14.85 -4.17
N LEU A 165 -0.15 13.62 -3.65
CA LEU A 165 1.01 12.99 -3.02
C LEU A 165 1.60 11.96 -3.98
N LEU A 166 2.91 12.02 -4.21
CA LEU A 166 3.63 11.12 -5.11
C LEU A 166 4.55 10.20 -4.32
N GLU A 167 4.47 8.91 -4.62
CA GLU A 167 5.44 7.92 -4.17
C GLU A 167 6.57 7.83 -5.18
N LEU A 168 7.74 8.32 -4.80
CA LEU A 168 8.94 8.30 -5.61
C LEU A 168 9.83 7.14 -5.17
N SER A 169 10.36 6.40 -6.13
CA SER A 169 11.32 5.32 -5.91
C SER A 169 12.67 5.70 -6.54
N ASN A 170 13.77 5.54 -5.80
CA ASN A 170 15.09 5.83 -6.32
C ASN A 170 15.39 4.94 -7.54
N ALA A 171 15.69 5.59 -8.67
CA ALA A 171 15.89 4.96 -9.98
C ALA A 171 17.30 4.40 -10.17
N GLN A 172 18.24 4.76 -9.29
CA GLN A 172 19.65 4.41 -9.37
C GLN A 172 20.05 3.23 -8.47
N LEU A 173 19.13 2.68 -7.67
CA LEU A 173 19.46 1.64 -6.71
C LEU A 173 20.08 0.41 -7.40
N GLU A 174 21.37 0.23 -7.13
CA GLU A 174 22.05 -1.05 -7.21
C GLU A 174 21.25 -2.02 -6.34
N ILE A 175 20.88 -3.16 -6.92
CA ILE A 175 19.91 -4.17 -6.44
C ILE A 175 20.23 -4.79 -5.05
N ALA A 176 21.16 -4.24 -4.28
CA ALA A 176 21.66 -4.80 -3.03
C ALA A 176 21.23 -4.06 -1.74
N LYS A 177 20.37 -3.02 -1.78
CA LYS A 177 19.92 -2.31 -0.56
C LYS A 177 18.43 -1.92 -0.62
N MET A 178 17.81 -1.77 0.56
CA MET A 178 16.42 -1.34 0.74
C MET A 178 16.05 -0.21 -0.23
N GLN A 179 14.90 -0.32 -0.88
CA GLN A 179 14.47 0.72 -1.81
C GLN A 179 14.13 1.99 -1.02
N GLU A 180 15.05 2.96 -1.05
CA GLU A 180 14.74 4.31 -0.56
C GLU A 180 13.62 4.89 -1.42
N LYS A 181 12.54 5.25 -0.74
CA LYS A 181 11.37 5.85 -1.34
C LYS A 181 11.11 7.19 -0.66
N LEU A 182 10.49 8.11 -1.38
CA LEU A 182 10.01 9.38 -0.84
C LEU A 182 8.50 9.45 -1.04
N LEU A 183 7.80 9.98 -0.05
CA LEU A 183 6.45 10.49 -0.24
C LEU A 183 6.58 12.02 -0.30
N ILE A 184 6.15 12.62 -1.42
CA ILE A 184 6.33 14.05 -1.69
C ILE A 184 5.04 14.70 -2.13
N LYS A 185 4.79 15.93 -1.67
CA LYS A 185 3.67 16.75 -2.14
C LYS A 185 4.02 17.36 -3.50
N PHE A 186 3.07 17.35 -4.42
CA PHE A 186 3.20 17.99 -5.72
C PHE A 186 2.03 18.94 -5.96
N ASP A 187 2.34 20.20 -6.23
CA ASP A 187 1.38 21.23 -6.62
C ASP A 187 1.12 21.12 -8.13
N ILE A 188 -0.14 20.88 -8.52
CA ILE A 188 -0.53 20.63 -9.91
C ILE A 188 -0.51 21.93 -10.73
N GLU A 189 -0.91 23.05 -10.14
CA GLU A 189 -1.04 24.34 -10.83
C GLU A 189 0.33 24.96 -11.11
N ASN A 190 1.18 24.99 -10.09
CA ASN A 190 2.53 25.55 -10.17
C ASN A 190 3.54 24.55 -10.73
N LYS A 191 3.21 23.24 -10.76
CA LYS A 191 4.10 22.14 -11.15
C LYS A 191 5.35 22.02 -10.27
N GLU A 192 5.19 22.31 -8.99
CA GLU A 192 6.31 22.37 -8.04
C GLU A 192 6.22 21.23 -7.02
N TYR A 193 7.40 20.72 -6.67
CA TYR A 193 7.58 19.78 -5.57
C TYR A 193 7.63 20.53 -4.24
N GLY A 194 6.79 20.11 -3.30
CA GLY A 194 6.74 20.62 -1.94
C GLY A 194 7.57 19.80 -0.96
N GLU A 195 7.08 19.75 0.28
CA GLU A 195 7.70 18.94 1.34
C GLU A 195 7.72 17.45 0.99
N SER A 196 8.70 16.73 1.54
CA SER A 196 8.82 15.28 1.37
C SER A 196 9.25 14.62 2.67
N ILE A 197 8.84 13.36 2.83
CA ILE A 197 9.32 12.48 3.90
C ILE A 197 9.92 11.21 3.31
N PRO A 198 11.02 10.69 3.88
CA PRO A 198 11.52 9.38 3.52
C PRO A 198 10.55 8.31 4.00
N ILE A 199 10.27 7.34 3.12
CA ILE A 199 9.48 6.16 3.44
C ILE A 199 10.27 4.90 3.10
N LYS A 200 10.01 3.83 3.83
CA LYS A 200 10.72 2.56 3.62
C LYS A 200 10.03 1.73 2.53
N GLY A 201 10.73 1.49 1.42
CA GLY A 201 10.30 0.56 0.39
C GLY A 201 10.48 -0.91 0.76
N GLU A 202 10.00 -1.78 -0.11
CA GLU A 202 10.17 -3.23 0.00
C GLU A 202 11.65 -3.60 -0.25
N ALA A 203 12.16 -4.59 0.49
CA ALA A 203 13.52 -5.07 0.29
C ALA A 203 13.59 -6.01 -0.93
N TYR A 204 14.66 -5.89 -1.70
CA TYR A 204 14.96 -6.76 -2.83
C TYR A 204 16.35 -7.35 -2.66
N ALA A 205 16.51 -8.61 -3.05
CA ALA A 205 17.80 -9.30 -3.10
C ALA A 205 18.19 -9.60 -4.56
N PRO A 206 19.48 -9.51 -4.92
CA PRO A 206 19.97 -9.86 -6.25
C PRO A 206 19.82 -11.36 -6.53
N LEU A 207 19.42 -11.72 -7.76
CA LEU A 207 19.30 -13.11 -8.24
C LEU A 207 20.41 -13.50 -9.21
N GLY A 208 21.66 -13.16 -8.88
CA GLY A 208 22.85 -13.56 -9.64
C GLY A 208 24.07 -12.65 -9.44
N GLU A 209 25.17 -12.97 -10.13
CA GLU A 209 26.40 -12.19 -10.08
C GLU A 209 26.19 -10.73 -10.53
N LEU A 210 26.91 -9.82 -9.88
CA LEU A 210 26.93 -8.40 -10.27
C LEU A 210 27.73 -8.26 -11.58
N ILE A 211 27.06 -7.88 -12.66
CA ILE A 211 27.71 -7.52 -13.93
C ILE A 211 28.01 -6.02 -13.87
N ASN A 212 29.30 -5.64 -13.83
CA ASN A 212 29.74 -4.25 -13.68
C ASN A 212 29.15 -3.54 -12.44
N GLY A 213 29.04 -4.25 -11.31
CA GLY A 213 28.46 -3.72 -10.07
C GLY A 213 26.94 -3.65 -10.04
N ARG A 214 26.25 -4.09 -11.09
CA ARG A 214 24.78 -4.10 -11.18
C ARG A 214 24.27 -5.52 -11.29
N SER A 215 23.24 -5.88 -10.52
CA SER A 215 22.56 -7.16 -10.73
C SER A 215 21.65 -7.06 -11.96
N GLY A 216 21.53 -8.14 -12.73
CA GLY A 216 20.62 -8.19 -13.88
C GLY A 216 19.15 -8.41 -13.47
N THR A 217 18.93 -9.01 -12.30
CA THR A 217 17.60 -9.43 -11.81
C THR A 217 17.56 -9.34 -10.29
N ALA A 218 16.42 -8.92 -9.74
CA ALA A 218 16.17 -8.85 -8.31
C ALA A 218 14.88 -9.60 -7.95
N MET A 219 14.79 -10.10 -6.73
CA MET A 219 13.57 -10.67 -6.17
C MET A 219 13.22 -9.99 -4.85
N LYS A 220 11.91 -9.78 -4.63
CA LYS A 220 11.40 -9.28 -3.35
C LYS A 220 11.80 -10.22 -2.24
N VAL A 221 12.31 -9.69 -1.15
CA VAL A 221 12.66 -10.45 0.05
C VAL A 221 11.37 -10.77 0.81
N PRO A 222 10.95 -12.05 0.90
CA PRO A 222 9.73 -12.42 1.61
C PRO A 222 9.84 -12.06 3.10
N PHE A 223 8.70 -11.74 3.71
CA PHE A 223 8.58 -11.37 5.13
C PHE A 223 9.36 -10.12 5.57
N SER A 224 10.06 -9.44 4.65
CA SER A 224 10.78 -8.21 4.94
C SER A 224 9.84 -7.10 5.40
N ASP A 225 10.41 -6.22 6.20
CA ASP A 225 9.75 -5.04 6.70
C ASP A 225 9.63 -3.95 5.64
N LYS A 226 8.53 -3.19 5.69
CA LYS A 226 8.25 -2.11 4.74
C LYS A 226 7.31 -1.08 5.36
N GLN A 227 7.16 0.05 4.70
CA GLN A 227 6.11 1.00 5.02
C GLN A 227 4.87 0.72 4.17
N LEU A 228 3.75 0.46 4.83
CA LEU A 228 2.44 0.33 4.20
C LEU A 228 1.77 1.69 4.18
N ILE A 229 1.14 2.02 3.05
CA ILE A 229 0.45 3.30 2.84
C ILE A 229 -0.94 3.02 2.31
N THR A 230 -1.96 3.56 2.96
CA THR A 230 -3.35 3.45 2.50
C THR A 230 -4.08 4.78 2.66
N PRO A 231 -4.84 5.24 1.65
CA PRO A 231 -5.71 6.40 1.80
C PRO A 231 -6.85 6.16 2.78
N ALA A 232 -7.25 7.20 3.50
CA ALA A 232 -8.44 7.25 4.34
C ALA A 232 -9.38 8.37 3.85
N PRO A 233 -10.13 8.17 2.74
CA PRO A 233 -10.88 9.23 2.08
C PRO A 233 -11.90 9.96 2.95
N GLU A 234 -12.63 9.23 3.77
CA GLU A 234 -13.63 9.76 4.71
C GLU A 234 -13.00 10.66 5.79
N ARG A 235 -11.72 10.44 6.10
CA ARG A 235 -10.93 11.24 7.04
C ARG A 235 -10.14 12.35 6.36
N GLY A 236 -9.90 12.24 5.05
CA GLY A 236 -9.06 13.16 4.29
C GLY A 236 -7.58 13.07 4.68
N SER A 237 -7.10 11.86 4.97
CA SER A 237 -5.75 11.59 5.46
C SER A 237 -5.13 10.34 4.80
N LEU A 238 -3.84 10.11 5.01
CA LEU A 238 -3.18 8.85 4.72
C LEU A 238 -2.81 8.14 6.03
N LEU A 239 -2.93 6.81 6.06
CA LEU A 239 -2.35 5.99 7.11
C LEU A 239 -1.02 5.41 6.63
N LEU A 240 0.02 5.57 7.44
CA LEU A 240 1.36 5.05 7.21
C LEU A 240 1.72 4.09 8.33
N PHE A 241 2.07 2.86 7.98
CA PHE A 241 2.49 1.84 8.96
C PHE A 241 3.89 1.31 8.63
N ASP A 242 4.87 1.63 9.48
CA ASP A 242 6.19 0.99 9.44
C ASP A 242 6.12 -0.34 10.19
N THR A 243 6.18 -1.45 9.46
CA THR A 243 5.98 -2.80 10.00
C THR A 243 7.10 -3.29 10.93
N ARG A 244 8.16 -2.50 11.14
CA ARG A 244 9.16 -2.72 12.21
C ARG A 244 8.68 -2.24 13.57
N THR A 245 7.77 -1.29 13.55
CA THR A 245 7.24 -0.62 14.72
C THR A 245 5.84 -1.15 14.99
N ASN A 246 5.27 -0.70 16.10
CA ASN A 246 3.89 -0.96 16.45
C ASN A 246 3.02 0.30 16.30
N LEU A 247 3.39 1.23 15.42
CA LEU A 247 2.72 2.52 15.27
C LEU A 247 2.25 2.73 13.84
N ILE A 248 0.97 3.04 13.70
CA ILE A 248 0.38 3.60 12.47
C ILE A 248 0.22 5.09 12.68
N ALA A 249 0.81 5.90 11.79
CA ALA A 249 0.62 7.34 11.76
C ALA A 249 -0.50 7.70 10.78
N GLU A 250 -1.47 8.48 11.24
CA GLU A 250 -2.41 9.19 10.37
C GLU A 250 -1.82 10.56 10.05
N ILE A 251 -1.67 10.90 8.78
CA ILE A 251 -1.05 12.15 8.33
C ILE A 251 -1.94 12.93 7.35
N ASN A 252 -1.77 14.26 7.34
CA ASN A 252 -2.37 15.13 6.31
C ASN A 252 -1.44 15.31 5.09
N ALA A 253 -1.85 16.16 4.14
CA ALA A 253 -1.11 16.47 2.93
C ALA A 253 0.26 17.15 3.17
N ASN A 254 0.44 17.80 4.31
CA ASN A 254 1.67 18.48 4.71
C ASN A 254 2.52 17.60 5.63
N PHE A 255 2.20 16.30 5.71
CA PHE A 255 2.89 15.31 6.54
C PHE A 255 2.81 15.58 8.04
N ASP A 256 1.91 16.46 8.50
CA ASP A 256 1.63 16.59 9.93
C ASP A 256 0.96 15.32 10.43
N THR A 257 1.43 14.81 11.55
CA THR A 257 0.78 13.67 12.22
C THR A 257 -0.50 14.15 12.89
N LEU A 258 -1.64 13.66 12.41
CA LEU A 258 -2.97 13.93 12.95
C LEU A 258 -3.29 13.01 14.13
N ASN A 259 -2.86 11.75 14.05
CA ASN A 259 -3.07 10.73 15.06
C ASN A 259 -1.97 9.65 15.00
N THR A 260 -1.73 8.99 16.13
CA THR A 260 -0.80 7.86 16.22
C THR A 260 -1.53 6.70 16.89
N ILE A 261 -1.60 5.57 16.18
CA ILE A 261 -2.36 4.39 16.56
C ILE A 261 -1.38 3.29 16.92
N ARG A 262 -1.42 2.82 18.16
CA ARG A 262 -0.54 1.74 18.61
C ARG A 262 -1.21 0.39 18.35
N VAL A 263 -0.50 -0.51 17.69
CA VAL A 263 -1.01 -1.79 17.23
C VAL A 263 -0.17 -2.93 17.80
N ASP A 264 -0.79 -3.83 18.56
CA ASP A 264 -0.11 -5.01 19.10
C ASP A 264 -0.57 -6.24 18.31
N LEU A 265 0.30 -6.76 17.45
CA LEU A 265 0.04 -7.93 16.62
C LEU A 265 1.07 -9.03 16.90
N PRO A 266 0.67 -10.30 16.84
CA PRO A 266 1.59 -11.40 17.04
C PRO A 266 2.64 -11.44 15.92
N THR A 267 3.89 -11.72 16.29
CA THR A 267 5.00 -11.96 15.36
C THR A 267 5.38 -13.44 15.39
N GLU A 268 5.88 -13.95 14.27
CA GLU A 268 6.43 -15.30 14.16
C GLU A 268 7.85 -15.24 13.59
N SER A 269 8.72 -16.14 14.05
CA SER A 269 10.00 -16.38 13.37
C SER A 269 9.79 -17.03 12.01
N VAL A 270 10.67 -16.73 11.05
CA VAL A 270 10.69 -17.42 9.75
C VAL A 270 11.17 -18.86 9.97
N SER A 271 10.29 -19.83 9.72
CA SER A 271 10.56 -21.24 9.95
C SER A 271 11.53 -21.83 8.92
N ALA A 272 12.18 -22.93 9.26
CA ALA A 272 13.06 -23.66 8.34
C ALA A 272 12.32 -24.09 7.06
N ALA A 273 11.08 -24.54 7.17
CA ALA A 273 10.27 -24.94 6.01
C ALA A 273 9.93 -23.74 5.09
N GLU A 274 9.73 -22.55 5.66
CA GLU A 274 9.56 -21.32 4.86
C GLU A 274 10.87 -20.94 4.17
N LYS A 275 12.01 -21.01 4.87
CA LYS A 275 13.33 -20.78 4.25
C LYS A 275 13.59 -21.77 3.11
N ASP A 276 13.28 -23.05 3.28
CA ASP A 276 13.39 -24.06 2.23
C ASP A 276 12.47 -23.77 1.03
N SER A 277 11.25 -23.29 1.29
CA SER A 277 10.32 -22.89 0.23
C SER A 277 10.86 -21.71 -0.59
N ILE A 278 11.40 -20.68 0.08
CA ILE A 278 12.00 -19.52 -0.58
C ILE A 278 13.24 -19.97 -1.36
N LYS A 279 14.07 -20.83 -0.78
CA LYS A 279 15.25 -21.38 -1.44
C LYS A 279 14.88 -22.12 -2.73
N ASN A 280 13.87 -22.98 -2.70
CA ASN A 280 13.39 -23.69 -3.89
C ASN A 280 12.88 -22.72 -4.97
N GLU A 281 12.22 -21.63 -4.58
CA GLU A 281 11.78 -20.58 -5.49
C GLU A 281 12.98 -19.86 -6.12
N VAL A 282 13.96 -19.45 -5.31
CA VAL A 282 15.20 -18.81 -5.77
C VAL A 282 15.98 -19.72 -6.71
N GLU A 283 16.19 -20.99 -6.36
CA GLU A 283 16.92 -21.97 -7.17
C GLU A 283 16.21 -22.34 -8.47
N SER A 284 14.92 -21.98 -8.63
CA SER A 284 14.20 -22.13 -9.90
C SER A 284 14.68 -21.14 -10.98
N PHE A 285 15.36 -20.06 -10.59
CA PHE A 285 15.96 -19.11 -11.52
C PHE A 285 17.37 -19.57 -11.92
N GLN A 286 17.62 -19.70 -13.22
CA GLN A 286 18.88 -20.27 -13.77
C GLN A 286 20.17 -19.57 -13.33
N SER A 287 20.10 -18.29 -12.93
CA SER A 287 21.25 -17.48 -12.52
C SER A 287 21.33 -17.22 -11.01
N ALA A 288 20.34 -17.70 -10.24
CA ALA A 288 20.22 -17.33 -8.85
C ALA A 288 21.10 -18.19 -7.94
N ASP A 289 21.62 -17.55 -6.90
CA ASP A 289 22.35 -18.21 -5.83
C ASP A 289 21.63 -17.88 -4.52
N TRP A 290 21.23 -18.93 -3.78
CA TRP A 290 20.63 -18.80 -2.46
C TRP A 290 21.47 -17.93 -1.52
N SER A 291 22.79 -17.97 -1.65
CA SER A 291 23.71 -17.17 -0.83
C SER A 291 23.52 -15.65 -0.98
N ASN A 292 22.90 -15.21 -2.09
CA ASN A 292 22.54 -13.80 -2.32
C ASN A 292 21.21 -13.41 -1.69
N MET A 293 20.30 -14.36 -1.41
CA MET A 293 18.99 -14.10 -0.79
C MET A 293 19.03 -14.34 0.72
N GLU A 294 19.68 -15.42 1.16
CA GLU A 294 19.71 -15.89 2.55
C GLU A 294 20.02 -14.79 3.57
N PRO A 295 21.01 -13.90 3.36
CA PRO A 295 21.35 -12.86 4.33
C PRO A 295 20.29 -11.77 4.49
N TYR A 296 19.35 -11.66 3.55
CA TYR A 296 18.29 -10.65 3.57
C TYR A 296 17.00 -11.17 4.20
N ILE A 297 16.82 -12.50 4.31
CA ILE A 297 15.63 -13.08 4.95
C ILE A 297 15.68 -12.74 6.44
N PRO A 298 14.66 -12.05 6.98
CA PRO A 298 14.66 -11.69 8.39
C PRO A 298 14.47 -12.92 9.28
N ASP A 299 14.93 -12.84 10.53
CA ASP A 299 14.67 -13.89 11.52
C ASP A 299 13.21 -13.90 11.97
N GLU A 300 12.60 -12.73 12.07
CA GLU A 300 11.19 -12.51 12.40
C GLU A 300 10.43 -11.93 11.22
N LYS A 301 9.19 -12.38 11.02
CA LYS A 301 8.32 -11.85 9.97
C LYS A 301 7.85 -10.45 10.37
N ALA A 302 7.78 -9.54 9.40
CA ALA A 302 7.04 -8.29 9.57
C ALA A 302 5.60 -8.59 10.02
N VAL A 303 5.06 -7.83 10.98
CA VAL A 303 3.74 -8.13 11.58
C VAL A 303 2.57 -8.05 10.60
N ALA A 304 2.71 -7.26 9.53
CA ALA A 304 1.75 -7.16 8.45
C ALA A 304 2.44 -7.01 7.09
N ASN A 305 1.77 -7.37 6.00
CA ASN A 305 2.27 -7.17 4.63
C ASN A 305 1.38 -6.30 3.73
N ASN A 306 0.16 -5.99 4.18
CA ASN A 306 -0.77 -5.12 3.48
C ASN A 306 -1.69 -4.39 4.47
N MET A 307 -2.16 -3.20 4.08
CA MET A 307 -3.03 -2.35 4.88
C MET A 307 -4.13 -1.75 4.01
N LEU A 308 -5.39 -1.96 4.42
CA LEU A 308 -6.57 -1.33 3.83
C LEU A 308 -7.30 -0.54 4.92
N PHE A 309 -8.13 0.40 4.50
CA PHE A 309 -8.94 1.21 5.39
C PHE A 309 -10.36 1.33 4.85
N ASN A 310 -11.35 1.19 5.74
CA ASN A 310 -12.76 1.42 5.43
C ASN A 310 -13.51 1.75 6.72
N ASN A 311 -14.19 2.90 6.76
CA ASN A 311 -15.11 3.29 7.82
C ASN A 311 -14.51 3.19 9.23
N ASP A 312 -13.40 3.91 9.45
CA ASP A 312 -12.67 3.94 10.73
C ASP A 312 -12.16 2.55 11.21
N LYS A 313 -12.09 1.58 10.29
CA LYS A 313 -11.48 0.26 10.52
C LYS A 313 -10.24 0.10 9.66
N ILE A 314 -9.13 -0.27 10.30
CA ILE A 314 -7.86 -0.60 9.65
C ILE A 314 -7.80 -2.11 9.48
N TRP A 315 -7.53 -2.57 8.27
CA TRP A 315 -7.40 -3.98 7.94
C TRP A 315 -5.94 -4.29 7.66
N LEU A 316 -5.32 -5.13 8.49
CA LEU A 316 -3.92 -5.53 8.37
C LEU A 316 -3.81 -7.01 8.00
N LYS A 317 -3.21 -7.30 6.84
CA LYS A 317 -2.94 -8.68 6.44
C LYS A 317 -1.73 -9.21 7.19
N SER A 318 -1.92 -10.29 7.93
CA SER A 318 -0.88 -10.99 8.68
C SER A 318 0.11 -11.70 7.76
N ASN A 319 1.39 -11.75 8.17
CA ASN A 319 2.39 -12.65 7.59
C ASN A 319 2.47 -14.00 8.31
N ASN A 320 1.72 -14.17 9.40
CA ASN A 320 1.77 -15.39 10.20
C ASN A 320 1.15 -16.57 9.46
N ARG A 321 1.62 -17.76 9.77
CA ARG A 321 1.16 -18.98 9.10
C ARG A 321 -0.29 -19.27 9.44
N GLY A 322 -1.10 -19.56 8.43
CA GLY A 322 -2.52 -19.88 8.61
C GLY A 322 -3.01 -20.92 7.61
N LYS A 323 -4.25 -21.39 7.81
CA LYS A 323 -5.00 -22.21 6.82
C LYS A 323 -5.52 -21.37 5.65
N GLY A 324 -5.40 -20.06 5.74
CA GLY A 324 -5.85 -19.06 4.79
C GLY A 324 -5.12 -17.74 5.05
N ASP A 325 -5.51 -16.71 4.30
CA ASP A 325 -4.98 -15.36 4.49
C ASP A 325 -5.72 -14.71 5.66
N ILE A 326 -4.99 -14.43 6.74
CA ILE A 326 -5.54 -13.82 7.95
C ILE A 326 -5.43 -12.30 7.89
N TRP A 327 -6.52 -11.63 8.21
CA TRP A 327 -6.62 -10.18 8.32
C TRP A 327 -7.09 -9.81 9.72
N TYR A 328 -6.30 -9.00 10.41
CA TYR A 328 -6.71 -8.37 11.66
C TYR A 328 -7.44 -7.07 11.33
N VAL A 329 -8.61 -6.87 11.93
CA VAL A 329 -9.35 -5.62 11.81
C VAL A 329 -9.26 -4.86 13.12
N LEU A 330 -8.83 -3.62 13.03
CA LEU A 330 -8.54 -2.75 14.16
C LEU A 330 -9.42 -1.51 14.07
N ASN A 331 -9.87 -1.02 15.22
CA ASN A 331 -10.44 0.33 15.29
C ASN A 331 -9.33 1.41 15.27
N MET A 332 -9.73 2.67 15.19
CA MET A 332 -8.80 3.82 15.21
C MET A 332 -8.04 4.02 16.54
N GLN A 333 -8.35 3.23 17.57
CA GLN A 333 -7.56 3.18 18.80
C GLN A 333 -6.42 2.15 18.70
N GLY A 334 -6.48 1.22 17.74
CA GLY A 334 -5.48 0.17 17.54
C GLY A 334 -5.82 -1.15 18.22
N VAL A 335 -7.04 -1.27 18.75
CA VAL A 335 -7.55 -2.52 19.33
C VAL A 335 -8.05 -3.41 18.20
N VAL A 336 -7.55 -4.65 18.16
CA VAL A 336 -8.08 -5.69 17.26
C VAL A 336 -9.49 -6.05 17.68
N THR A 337 -10.46 -5.81 16.81
CA THR A 337 -11.88 -6.11 17.05
C THR A 337 -12.30 -7.42 16.41
N ASP A 338 -11.67 -7.80 15.30
CA ASP A 338 -12.06 -8.96 14.51
C ASP A 338 -10.86 -9.63 13.82
N VAL A 339 -11.00 -10.93 13.56
CA VAL A 339 -10.07 -11.73 12.76
C VAL A 339 -10.82 -12.31 11.57
N ILE A 340 -10.43 -11.92 10.36
CA ILE A 340 -11.06 -12.38 9.12
C ILE A 340 -10.11 -13.35 8.42
N GLN A 341 -10.63 -14.51 8.02
CA GLN A 341 -9.89 -15.50 7.25
C GLN A 341 -10.44 -15.61 5.83
N LEU A 342 -9.61 -15.24 4.85
CA LEU A 342 -9.87 -15.43 3.42
C LEU A 342 -9.19 -16.71 2.92
N PRO A 343 -9.55 -17.22 1.72
CA PRO A 343 -8.85 -18.36 1.13
C PRO A 343 -7.35 -18.07 0.98
N ALA A 344 -6.53 -19.11 1.14
CA ALA A 344 -5.07 -19.00 0.98
C ALA A 344 -4.70 -18.56 -0.44
N ASN A 345 -3.58 -17.84 -0.55
CA ASN A 345 -3.01 -17.38 -1.83
C ASN A 345 -3.94 -16.44 -2.61
N THR A 346 -4.78 -15.68 -1.92
CA THR A 346 -5.63 -14.66 -2.53
C THR A 346 -5.11 -13.26 -2.20
N PHE A 347 -5.69 -12.24 -2.83
CA PHE A 347 -5.38 -10.85 -2.53
C PHE A 347 -6.67 -10.08 -2.29
N LEU A 348 -6.91 -9.66 -1.05
CA LEU A 348 -7.97 -8.70 -0.74
C LEU A 348 -7.61 -7.37 -1.38
N ALA A 349 -8.33 -7.03 -2.43
CA ALA A 349 -8.08 -5.89 -3.28
C ALA A 349 -8.84 -4.66 -2.80
N HIS A 350 -10.01 -4.82 -2.16
CA HIS A 350 -10.70 -3.77 -1.43
C HIS A 350 -11.60 -4.28 -0.32
N VAL A 351 -12.00 -3.37 0.57
CA VAL A 351 -13.06 -3.52 1.57
C VAL A 351 -14.11 -2.44 1.31
N SER A 352 -15.38 -2.82 1.29
CA SER A 352 -16.53 -1.90 1.26
C SER A 352 -17.52 -2.31 2.35
N ASP A 353 -18.57 -1.52 2.55
CA ASP A 353 -19.61 -1.85 3.54
C ASP A 353 -20.40 -3.11 3.16
N ASP A 354 -20.57 -3.35 1.87
CA ASP A 354 -21.38 -4.46 1.37
C ASP A 354 -20.55 -5.73 1.15
N HIS A 355 -19.31 -5.60 0.67
CA HIS A 355 -18.50 -6.74 0.24
C HIS A 355 -16.99 -6.53 0.34
N LEU A 356 -16.28 -7.64 0.27
CA LEU A 356 -14.84 -7.75 0.14
C LEU A 356 -14.52 -8.16 -1.30
N GLY A 357 -13.75 -7.34 -2.01
CA GLY A 357 -13.26 -7.67 -3.34
C GLY A 357 -11.96 -8.44 -3.27
N VAL A 358 -11.97 -9.69 -3.74
CA VAL A 358 -10.83 -10.60 -3.63
C VAL A 358 -10.38 -11.03 -5.02
N ARG A 359 -9.12 -10.75 -5.32
CA ARG A 359 -8.42 -11.32 -6.47
C ARG A 359 -7.97 -12.73 -6.11
N MET A 360 -8.51 -13.72 -6.81
CA MET A 360 -8.21 -15.14 -6.56
C MET A 360 -6.94 -15.57 -7.30
N ASP A 361 -6.74 -15.07 -8.51
CA ASP A 361 -5.55 -15.30 -9.35
C ASP A 361 -5.36 -14.13 -10.32
N GLN A 362 -4.64 -14.31 -11.44
CA GLN A 362 -4.43 -13.23 -12.42
C GLN A 362 -5.67 -12.87 -13.25
N VAL A 363 -6.67 -13.75 -13.33
CA VAL A 363 -7.82 -13.64 -14.24
C VAL A 363 -9.18 -13.88 -13.55
N THR A 364 -9.17 -14.19 -12.25
CA THR A 364 -10.36 -14.51 -11.47
C THR A 364 -10.48 -13.53 -10.30
N PHE A 365 -11.64 -12.87 -10.20
CA PHE A 365 -12.01 -12.02 -9.08
C PHE A 365 -13.30 -12.53 -8.44
N ALA A 366 -13.45 -12.32 -7.13
CA ALA A 366 -14.59 -12.78 -6.36
C ALA A 366 -15.05 -11.70 -5.39
N LEU A 367 -16.35 -11.71 -5.10
CA LEU A 367 -16.94 -10.94 -4.01
C LEU A 367 -17.26 -11.88 -2.86
N TYR A 368 -16.91 -11.45 -1.67
CA TYR A 368 -17.28 -12.08 -0.41
C TYR A 368 -18.12 -11.10 0.42
N GLU A 369 -19.02 -11.60 1.25
CA GLU A 369 -19.76 -10.77 2.20
C GLU A 369 -18.78 -10.04 3.12
N ASN A 370 -19.00 -8.75 3.38
CA ASN A 370 -18.27 -8.10 4.47
C ASN A 370 -18.89 -8.57 5.80
N PRO A 371 -18.15 -9.31 6.66
CA PRO A 371 -18.71 -9.81 7.92
C PRO A 371 -18.80 -8.72 9.00
N LEU A 372 -18.35 -7.50 8.70
CA LEU A 372 -18.32 -6.34 9.58
C LEU A 372 -19.22 -5.24 9.00
N PRO A 373 -20.48 -5.13 9.46
CA PRO A 373 -21.36 -4.04 9.06
C PRO A 373 -20.89 -2.67 9.57
#